data_AF-A0A150PMI2-F1
#
_entry.id   AF-A0A150PMI2-F1
#
_cell.length_a   1.000
_cell.length_b   1.000
_cell.length_c   1.000
_cell.angle_alpha   90.00
_cell.angle_beta   90.00
_cell.angle_gamma   90.00
#
_symmetry.space_group_name_H-M   'P 1'
#
loop_
_entity.id
_entity.type
_entity.pdbx_description
1 polymer ?
#
loop_
_entity_poly.entity_id
_entity_poly.type
_entity_poly.pdbx_seq_one_letter_code
_entity_poly.pdbx_strand_id
1 'polypeptide(L)'
;MLDHIGFPVSDFARSKAFYLAALAPLGYGLVMEITPEMTGGAGSHAGLGADGKPDFWIGTGAALQGKLHVAFAAKTRADVDAFYKAALAAGGVDNGPPGPRPQYHPSYYGAFVLDPDGHNIEAVCHGP
;
A
#
# COMPACT_ATOMS: atom_id res chain seq x y z
N MET A 1 -14.33 9.94 -5.54
CA MET A 1 -13.83 10.22 -4.18
C MET A 1 -13.96 8.93 -3.41
N LEU A 2 -12.86 8.41 -2.87
CA LEU A 2 -12.84 7.23 -2.00
C LEU A 2 -12.53 7.72 -0.59
N ASP A 3 -13.24 7.23 0.42
CA ASP A 3 -12.95 7.60 1.82
C ASP A 3 -11.92 6.67 2.45
N HIS A 4 -12.11 5.36 2.29
CA HIS A 4 -11.17 4.31 2.67
C HIS A 4 -11.45 3.01 1.91
N ILE A 5 -10.50 2.07 1.93
CA ILE A 5 -10.68 0.69 1.46
C ILE A 5 -10.19 -0.29 2.53
N GLY A 6 -10.66 -1.53 2.48
CA GLY A 6 -10.17 -2.60 3.36
C GLY A 6 -10.28 -3.98 2.73
N PHE A 7 -9.28 -4.82 2.96
CA PHE A 7 -9.30 -6.22 2.49
C PHE A 7 -8.53 -7.15 3.43
N PRO A 8 -8.93 -8.43 3.50
CA PRO A 8 -8.21 -9.44 4.26
C PRO A 8 -6.94 -9.90 3.54
N VAL A 9 -5.90 -10.19 4.32
CA VAL A 9 -4.59 -10.67 3.85
C VAL A 9 -4.27 -12.06 4.40
N SER A 10 -3.42 -12.82 3.69
CA SER A 10 -3.05 -14.19 4.09
C SER A 10 -2.21 -14.26 5.37
N ASP A 11 -1.35 -13.26 5.60
CA ASP A 11 -0.55 -13.12 6.80
C ASP A 11 -0.57 -11.65 7.25
N PHE A 12 -1.25 -11.39 8.37
CA PHE A 12 -1.46 -10.04 8.88
C PHE A 12 -0.16 -9.39 9.34
N ALA A 13 0.71 -10.11 10.04
CA ALA A 13 1.95 -9.55 10.56
C ALA A 13 2.92 -9.21 9.42
N ARG A 14 3.07 -10.14 8.46
CA ARG A 14 3.91 -9.94 7.28
C ARG A 14 3.41 -8.77 6.43
N SER A 15 2.11 -8.73 6.15
CA SER A 15 1.52 -7.66 5.33
C SER A 15 1.60 -6.31 6.02
N LYS A 16 1.31 -6.25 7.33
CA LYS A 16 1.44 -5.01 8.11
C LYS A 16 2.88 -4.48 8.06
N ALA A 17 3.88 -5.33 8.26
CA ALA A 17 5.29 -4.94 8.16
C ALA A 17 5.64 -4.43 6.76
N PHE A 18 5.19 -5.12 5.71
CA PHE A 18 5.37 -4.69 4.32
C PHE A 18 4.77 -3.31 4.07
N TYR A 19 3.49 -3.11 4.37
CA TYR A 19 2.79 -1.86 4.07
C TYR A 19 3.32 -0.67 4.90
N LEU A 20 3.74 -0.90 6.15
CA LEU A 20 4.40 0.14 6.94
C LEU A 20 5.73 0.58 6.34
N ALA A 21 6.54 -0.36 5.87
CA ALA A 21 7.82 -0.04 5.23
C ALA A 21 7.61 0.62 3.85
N ALA A 22 6.78 0.01 3.01
CA ALA A 22 6.53 0.45 1.64
C ALA A 22 5.92 1.86 1.58
N LEU A 23 4.94 2.17 2.44
CA LEU A 23 4.18 3.42 2.38
C LEU A 23 4.78 4.56 3.23
N ALA A 24 5.75 4.27 4.12
CA ALA A 24 6.42 5.31 4.92
C ALA A 24 7.00 6.48 4.09
N PRO A 25 7.64 6.28 2.91
CA PRO A 25 8.09 7.37 2.05
C PRO A 25 6.97 8.28 1.53
N LEU A 26 5.73 7.79 1.50
CA LEU A 26 4.55 8.56 1.10
C LEU A 26 3.91 9.30 2.30
N GLY A 27 4.51 9.19 3.48
CA GLY A 27 4.00 9.78 4.73
C GLY A 27 2.94 8.94 5.43
N TYR A 28 2.71 7.70 4.99
CA TYR A 28 1.78 6.79 5.63
C TYR A 28 2.42 6.13 6.86
N GLY A 29 1.64 5.97 7.92
CA GLY A 29 2.00 5.19 9.09
C GLY A 29 0.81 4.41 9.62
N LEU A 30 1.02 3.67 10.72
CA LEU A 30 -0.08 3.05 11.45
C LEU A 30 -0.85 4.14 12.20
N VAL A 31 -2.11 4.33 11.83
CA VAL A 31 -2.98 5.31 12.48
C VAL A 31 -3.89 4.64 13.50
N MET A 32 -4.38 3.44 13.19
CA MET A 32 -5.27 2.69 14.06
C MET A 32 -4.98 1.20 13.99
N GLU A 33 -5.06 0.52 15.13
CA GLU A 33 -5.00 -0.93 15.21
C GLU A 33 -6.17 -1.44 16.02
N ILE A 34 -6.90 -2.39 15.45
CA ILE A 34 -8.07 -3.03 16.06
C ILE A 34 -7.67 -4.47 16.35
N THR A 35 -7.74 -4.87 17.62
CA THR A 35 -7.34 -6.21 18.06
C THR A 35 -8.52 -7.19 18.02
N PRO A 36 -8.28 -8.52 18.07
CA PRO A 36 -9.34 -9.51 18.16
C PRO A 36 -10.24 -9.31 19.37
N GLU A 37 -9.69 -8.86 20.50
CA GLU A 37 -10.46 -8.59 21.72
C GLU A 37 -11.47 -7.46 21.50
N MET A 38 -11.09 -6.43 20.74
CA MET A 38 -11.97 -5.31 20.39
C MET A 38 -13.10 -5.72 19.44
N THR A 39 -12.89 -6.77 18.65
CA THR A 39 -13.86 -7.27 17.66
C THR A 39 -14.67 -8.48 18.15
N GLY A 40 -14.50 -8.90 19.41
CA GLY A 40 -15.16 -10.11 19.92
C GLY A 40 -14.67 -11.40 19.25
N GLY A 41 -13.42 -11.42 18.80
CA GLY A 41 -12.78 -12.57 18.15
C GLY A 41 -12.87 -12.58 16.62
N ALA A 42 -13.42 -11.52 15.99
CA ALA A 42 -13.51 -11.44 14.53
C ALA A 42 -12.18 -11.09 13.84
N GLY A 43 -11.11 -10.91 14.62
CA GLY A 43 -9.73 -10.77 14.12
C GLY A 43 -9.14 -9.37 14.24
N SER A 44 -7.95 -9.18 13.66
CA SER A 44 -7.15 -7.95 13.77
C SER A 44 -7.21 -7.12 12.50
N HIS A 45 -7.14 -5.80 12.64
CA HIS A 45 -7.09 -4.86 11.52
C HIS A 45 -6.06 -3.75 11.78
N ALA A 46 -5.36 -3.34 10.72
CA ALA A 46 -4.44 -2.20 10.74
C ALA A 46 -4.92 -1.16 9.73
N GLY A 47 -5.19 0.05 10.22
CA GLY A 47 -5.54 1.22 9.43
C GLY A 47 -4.30 2.07 9.24
N LEU A 48 -3.81 2.11 8.00
CA LEU A 48 -2.70 2.95 7.58
C LEU A 48 -3.23 4.22 6.92
N GLY A 49 -2.48 5.30 7.08
CA GLY A 49 -2.86 6.59 6.53
C GLY A 49 -1.82 7.67 6.78
N ALA A 50 -2.02 8.82 6.12
CA ALA A 50 -1.25 10.05 6.34
C ALA A 50 -2.04 11.03 7.22
N ASP A 51 -1.35 11.97 7.86
CA ASP A 51 -1.95 13.08 8.63
C ASP A 51 -2.97 12.63 9.71
N GLY A 52 -2.79 11.43 10.25
CA GLY A 52 -3.64 10.88 11.32
C GLY A 52 -5.02 10.39 10.88
N LYS A 53 -5.30 10.26 9.57
CA LYS A 53 -6.55 9.66 9.05
C LYS A 53 -6.23 8.32 8.37
N PRO A 54 -6.78 7.18 8.84
CA PRO A 54 -6.61 5.90 8.15
C PRO A 54 -7.54 5.82 6.92
N ASP A 55 -6.99 5.49 5.77
CA ASP A 55 -7.75 5.26 4.52
C ASP A 55 -7.40 3.94 3.83
N PHE A 56 -6.36 3.25 4.28
CA PHE A 56 -5.95 1.94 3.76
C PHE A 56 -5.92 0.90 4.87
N TRP A 57 -6.83 -0.07 4.79
CA TRP A 57 -6.99 -1.10 5.82
C TRP A 57 -6.60 -2.49 5.30
N ILE A 58 -5.87 -3.22 6.14
CA ILE A 58 -5.67 -4.66 6.00
C ILE A 58 -6.19 -5.36 7.26
N GLY A 59 -6.63 -6.61 7.13
CA GLY A 59 -7.11 -7.38 8.27
C GLY A 59 -6.90 -8.88 8.14
N THR A 60 -7.12 -9.59 9.24
CA THR A 60 -7.19 -11.05 9.24
C THR A 60 -8.49 -11.53 8.59
N GLY A 61 -8.46 -12.66 7.89
CA GLY A 61 -9.63 -13.28 7.29
C GLY A 61 -9.25 -14.22 6.16
N ALA A 62 -10.22 -14.70 5.40
CA ALA A 62 -9.92 -15.40 4.15
C ALA A 62 -9.30 -14.40 3.16
N ALA A 63 -8.02 -14.60 2.81
CA ALA A 63 -7.29 -13.69 1.95
C ALA A 63 -8.04 -13.40 0.64
N LEU A 64 -7.99 -12.14 0.21
CA LEU A 64 -8.62 -11.72 -1.04
C LEU A 64 -8.07 -12.54 -2.22
N GLN A 65 -8.97 -13.13 -3.01
CA GLN A 65 -8.61 -13.92 -4.18
C GLN A 65 -8.59 -13.05 -5.44
N GLY A 66 -7.68 -13.36 -6.36
CA GLY A 66 -7.53 -12.65 -7.63
C GLY A 66 -6.58 -11.45 -7.53
N LYS A 67 -6.74 -10.50 -8.46
CA LYS A 67 -5.86 -9.34 -8.58
C LYS A 67 -6.54 -8.09 -8.04
N LEU A 68 -5.96 -7.51 -6.99
CA LEU A 68 -6.26 -6.17 -6.54
C LEU A 68 -5.18 -5.21 -7.07
N HIS A 69 -5.59 -3.98 -7.40
CA HIS A 69 -4.67 -2.90 -7.71
C HIS A 69 -5.04 -1.67 -6.89
N VAL A 70 -4.05 -1.09 -6.19
CA VAL A 70 -4.20 0.13 -5.39
C VAL A 70 -3.03 1.05 -5.73
N ALA A 71 -3.34 2.29 -6.12
CA ALA A 71 -2.36 3.31 -6.44
C ALA A 71 -2.43 4.44 -5.39
N PHE A 72 -1.27 4.77 -4.82
CA PHE A 72 -1.09 5.83 -3.84
C PHE A 72 -0.51 7.07 -4.52
N ALA A 73 -1.09 8.24 -4.24
CA ALA A 73 -0.58 9.49 -4.77
C ALA A 73 0.70 9.90 -4.05
N ALA A 74 1.77 10.09 -4.82
CA ALA A 74 3.05 10.62 -4.38
C ALA A 74 3.14 12.12 -4.67
N LYS A 75 3.76 12.88 -3.75
CA LYS A 75 3.94 14.33 -3.93
C LYS A 75 5.03 14.63 -4.95
N THR A 76 6.05 13.78 -5.02
CA THR A 76 7.19 13.93 -5.92
C THR A 76 7.58 12.59 -6.58
N ARG A 77 8.34 12.67 -7.68
CA ARG A 77 8.94 11.48 -8.30
C ARG A 77 9.93 10.77 -7.37
N ALA A 78 10.61 11.52 -6.50
CA ALA A 78 11.52 10.96 -5.51
C ALA A 78 10.76 10.10 -4.47
N ASP A 79 9.53 10.47 -4.11
CA ASP A 79 8.70 9.66 -3.22
C ASP A 79 8.32 8.32 -3.88
N VAL A 80 8.06 8.33 -5.20
CA VAL A 80 7.82 7.10 -6.00
C VAL A 80 9.06 6.21 -6.00
N ASP A 81 10.24 6.77 -6.22
CA ASP A 81 11.50 6.03 -6.18
C ASP A 81 11.77 5.43 -4.79
N ALA A 82 11.47 6.20 -3.73
CA ALA A 82 11.65 5.78 -2.35
C ALA A 82 10.66 4.70 -1.93
N PHE A 83 9.38 4.84 -2.30
CA PHE A 83 8.35 3.78 -2.16
C PHE A 83 8.84 2.48 -2.78
N TYR A 84 9.29 2.52 -4.03
CA TYR A 84 9.70 1.33 -4.76
C TYR A 84 10.86 0.61 -4.06
N LYS A 85 11.90 1.37 -3.67
CA LYS A 85 13.05 0.81 -2.94
C LYS A 85 12.64 0.20 -1.60
N ALA A 86 11.79 0.88 -0.84
CA ALA A 86 11.33 0.41 0.46
C ALA A 86 10.46 -0.85 0.33
N ALA A 87 9.56 -0.88 -0.65
CA ALA A 87 8.70 -2.02 -0.92
C ALA A 87 9.49 -3.26 -1.32
N LEU A 88 10.48 -3.12 -2.21
CA LEU A 88 11.38 -4.23 -2.55
C LEU A 88 12.21 -4.71 -1.35
N ALA A 89 12.76 -3.78 -0.56
CA ALA A 89 13.51 -4.12 0.65
C ALA A 89 12.65 -4.85 1.71
N ALA A 90 11.35 -4.57 1.72
CA ALA A 90 10.36 -5.23 2.58
C ALA A 90 9.87 -6.59 2.05
N GLY A 91 10.43 -7.09 0.95
CA GLY A 91 10.09 -8.39 0.35
C GLY A 91 9.02 -8.34 -0.73
N GLY A 92 8.65 -7.14 -1.20
CA GLY A 92 7.82 -6.98 -2.39
C GLY A 92 8.53 -7.46 -3.65
N VAL A 93 7.74 -7.83 -4.66
CA VAL A 93 8.27 -8.30 -5.95
C VAL A 93 8.12 -7.21 -7.00
N ASP A 94 9.18 -6.97 -7.78
CA ASP A 94 9.12 -6.01 -8.88
C ASP A 94 7.98 -6.32 -9.86
N ASN A 95 7.21 -5.28 -10.20
CA ASN A 95 6.15 -5.34 -11.22
C ASN A 95 6.24 -4.15 -12.20
N GLY A 96 7.31 -3.37 -12.13
CA GLY A 96 7.48 -2.16 -12.93
C GLY A 96 8.33 -1.11 -12.20
N PRO A 97 9.61 -0.93 -12.58
CA PRO A 97 10.50 0.01 -11.92
C PRO A 97 10.02 1.46 -12.10
N PRO A 98 10.43 2.40 -11.22
CA PRO A 98 10.06 3.80 -11.32
C PRO A 98 10.38 4.37 -12.71
N GLY A 99 9.41 5.09 -13.29
CA GLY A 99 9.65 5.76 -14.56
C GLY A 99 8.40 6.41 -15.15
N PRO A 100 8.57 7.16 -16.25
CA PRO A 100 7.47 7.71 -17.00
C PRO A 100 6.52 6.62 -17.52
N ARG A 101 5.22 6.93 -17.58
CA ARG A 101 4.15 6.13 -18.19
C ARG A 101 3.40 6.98 -19.21
N PRO A 102 4.03 7.35 -20.35
CA PRO A 102 3.46 8.29 -21.31
C PRO A 102 2.17 7.79 -21.95
N GLN A 103 1.89 6.48 -21.91
CA GLN A 103 0.63 5.89 -22.34
C GLN A 103 -0.59 6.31 -21.49
N TYR A 104 -0.39 6.81 -20.26
CA TYR A 104 -1.46 7.34 -19.41
C TYR A 104 -1.62 8.84 -19.61
N HIS A 105 -0.55 9.61 -19.39
CA HIS A 105 -0.41 11.02 -19.78
C HIS A 105 1.06 11.48 -19.61
N PRO A 106 1.48 12.62 -20.20
CA PRO A 106 2.89 13.01 -20.26
C PRO A 106 3.63 13.12 -18.91
N SER A 107 2.94 13.59 -17.86
CA SER A 107 3.53 13.76 -16.52
C SER A 107 3.39 12.55 -15.60
N TYR A 108 2.86 11.42 -16.07
CA TYR A 108 2.65 10.24 -15.22
C TYR A 108 3.99 9.57 -14.91
N TYR A 109 4.41 9.58 -13.66
CA TYR A 109 5.59 8.86 -13.17
C TYR A 109 5.18 7.87 -12.09
N GLY A 110 5.39 6.58 -12.32
CA GLY A 110 4.89 5.54 -11.43
C GLY A 110 5.85 4.37 -11.24
N ALA A 111 5.65 3.63 -10.16
CA ALA A 111 6.35 2.39 -9.84
C ALA A 111 5.37 1.36 -9.27
N PHE A 112 5.61 0.08 -9.57
CA PHE A 112 4.68 -1.02 -9.29
C PHE A 112 5.41 -2.15 -8.57
N VAL A 113 4.84 -2.61 -7.47
CA VAL A 113 5.38 -3.72 -6.67
C VAL A 113 4.23 -4.65 -6.29
N LEU A 114 4.43 -5.96 -6.40
CA LEU A 114 3.50 -6.93 -5.84
C LEU A 114 3.73 -7.04 -4.34
N ASP A 115 2.64 -6.94 -3.58
CA ASP A 115 2.63 -7.18 -2.14
C ASP A 115 2.81 -8.68 -1.80
N PRO A 116 2.88 -9.06 -0.51
CA PRO A 116 3.06 -10.46 -0.11
C PRO A 116 1.96 -11.43 -0.56
N ASP A 117 0.80 -10.92 -0.99
CA ASP A 117 -0.35 -11.67 -1.47
C ASP A 117 -0.48 -11.58 -3.02
N GLY A 118 0.44 -10.87 -3.69
CA GLY A 118 0.48 -10.74 -5.14
C GLY A 118 -0.40 -9.61 -5.70
N HIS A 119 -0.89 -8.71 -4.86
CA HIS A 119 -1.66 -7.53 -5.26
C HIS A 119 -0.75 -6.44 -5.81
N ASN A 120 -1.20 -5.74 -6.86
CA ASN A 120 -0.40 -4.73 -7.55
C ASN A 120 -0.48 -3.36 -6.86
N ILE A 121 0.55 -3.02 -6.09
CA ILE A 121 0.64 -1.75 -5.36
C ILE A 121 1.47 -0.76 -6.14
N GLU A 122 0.91 0.43 -6.35
CA GLU A 122 1.53 1.51 -7.10
C GLU A 122 1.74 2.75 -6.24
N ALA A 123 2.86 3.45 -6.47
CA ALA A 123 2.97 4.87 -6.15
C ALA A 123 3.05 5.67 -7.45
N VAL A 124 2.29 6.75 -7.54
CA VAL A 124 2.19 7.58 -8.74
C VAL A 124 2.33 9.07 -8.41
N CYS A 125 3.18 9.76 -9.15
CA CYS A 125 3.27 11.21 -9.19
C CYS A 125 2.76 11.71 -10.53
N HIS A 126 1.83 12.68 -10.50
CA HIS A 126 1.30 13.34 -11.71
C HIS A 126 1.98 14.68 -12.02
N GLY A 127 2.91 15.11 -11.16
CA GLY A 127 3.69 16.33 -11.32
C GLY A 127 4.96 16.15 -12.16
N PRO A 128 5.57 17.25 -12.61
CA PRO A 128 6.89 17.22 -13.24
C PRO A 128 7.98 16.69 -12.31
#